data_AF-A0A1B0GH77-F1
#
_entry.id   AF-A0A1B0GH77-F1
#
_cell.length_a   1.000
_cell.length_b   1.000
_cell.length_c   1.000
_cell.angle_alpha   90.00
_cell.angle_beta   90.00
_cell.angle_gamma   90.00
#
_symmetry.space_group_name_H-M   'P 1'
#
loop_
_entity.id
_entity.type
_entity.pdbx_description
1 polymer ?
#
loop_
_entity_poly.entity_id
_entity_poly.type
_entity_poly.pdbx_seq_one_letter_code
_entity_poly.pdbx_strand_id
1 'polypeptide(L)'
;QLIALRFPIVCQSNFAKNAVLHNSYLNQSSIGLSLLWALGQGGYQDCQVGINVWQNMMVPVIEMKHYCKYAVEYIFYILQKAPSNTSLKLTLQEYLNLMDTLMQTRNNIPHNIRNLLPESAFMISKLYIESTKNVSNIFLTLFKNLSTDSPNVYLFTLVQCLKTEPNCVKLWELNYKKLHQQHQILLNYIRDSKHGTSLKGNKPINDFLRTIDPNLVREEVNHVKNRHQGELKAKQQNTQEKTTSKRAEKSSKSSSICPWILGVFVLLGAIGGIIAYDVHVHGGQFEASSTGKFLKDTGALPYVETVWFTSLSYTARGYQWAEMNVPIFYGKARTALTPYCEFGCELATVVWNKVKQGFSSGCSFVQEKSPVVGNFVDQYVPGLSQRVGDATRATWGTISRLSVDYYHFGCEFFRTKVFVGSLSPENLSKALNETQVVAARYYSWFHDKVDAYAKIK
;
A
#
# COMPACT_ATOMS: atom_id res chain seq x y z
N GLN A 1 -9.47 11.84 -8.64
CA GLN A 1 -8.15 11.33 -8.21
C GLN A 1 -7.05 11.51 -9.26
N LEU A 2 -7.14 10.91 -10.46
CA LEU A 2 -6.09 11.02 -11.49
C LEU A 2 -5.76 12.46 -11.87
N ILE A 3 -6.78 13.33 -11.98
CA ILE A 3 -6.60 14.76 -12.24
C ILE A 3 -5.76 15.42 -11.15
N ALA A 4 -6.07 15.17 -9.87
CA ALA A 4 -5.32 15.72 -8.76
C ALA A 4 -3.88 15.19 -8.66
N LEU A 5 -3.63 13.94 -9.10
CA LEU A 5 -2.27 13.40 -9.15
C LEU A 5 -1.42 14.06 -10.24
N ARG A 6 -2.02 14.40 -11.39
CA ARG A 6 -1.30 15.05 -12.50
C ARG A 6 -1.22 16.57 -12.36
N PHE A 7 -2.28 17.17 -11.81
CA PHE A 7 -2.48 18.60 -11.64
C PHE A 7 -2.97 18.91 -10.21
N PRO A 8 -2.08 18.83 -9.19
CA PRO A 8 -2.45 19.05 -7.80
C PRO A 8 -3.13 20.40 -7.56
N ILE A 9 -2.70 21.44 -8.29
CA ILE A 9 -3.20 22.81 -8.17
C ILE A 9 -4.73 22.93 -8.33
N VAL A 10 -5.37 22.01 -9.05
CA VAL A 10 -6.82 22.00 -9.27
C VAL A 10 -7.58 21.83 -7.95
N CYS A 11 -7.01 21.07 -7.01
CA CYS A 11 -7.60 20.82 -5.70
C CYS A 11 -7.72 22.07 -4.81
N GLN A 12 -6.94 23.11 -5.09
CA GLN A 12 -7.01 24.40 -4.39
C GLN A 12 -7.66 25.51 -5.23
N SER A 13 -8.19 25.18 -6.40
CA SER A 13 -8.93 26.14 -7.21
C SER A 13 -10.26 26.49 -6.54
N ASN A 14 -10.62 27.77 -6.52
CA ASN A 14 -11.93 28.27 -6.11
C ASN A 14 -12.46 27.74 -4.76
N PHE A 15 -11.68 27.87 -3.68
CA PHE A 15 -12.08 27.45 -2.33
C PHE A 15 -13.47 27.96 -1.91
N ALA A 16 -13.83 29.20 -2.25
CA ALA A 16 -15.13 29.76 -1.91
C ALA A 16 -16.30 28.95 -2.47
N LYS A 17 -16.26 28.56 -3.75
CA LYS A 17 -17.33 27.75 -4.36
C LYS A 17 -17.35 26.33 -3.78
N ASN A 18 -16.18 25.74 -3.58
CA ASN A 18 -16.07 24.41 -2.97
C ASN A 18 -16.59 24.40 -1.52
N ALA A 19 -16.37 25.48 -0.77
CA ALA A 19 -16.88 25.64 0.58
C ALA A 19 -18.42 25.78 0.58
N VAL A 20 -19.00 26.55 -0.35
CA VAL A 20 -20.46 26.64 -0.52
C VAL A 20 -21.04 25.25 -0.81
N LEU A 21 -20.46 24.51 -1.76
CA LEU A 21 -20.90 23.17 -2.11
C LEU A 21 -20.81 22.22 -0.92
N HIS A 22 -19.67 22.21 -0.22
CA HIS A 22 -19.51 21.39 0.98
C HIS A 22 -20.53 21.76 2.06
N ASN A 23 -20.79 23.06 2.25
CA ASN A 23 -21.77 23.56 3.21
C ASN A 23 -23.20 23.10 2.89
N SER A 24 -23.58 23.02 1.61
CA SER A 24 -24.87 22.48 1.18
C SER A 24 -25.06 21.00 1.54
N TYR A 25 -23.98 20.24 1.69
CA TYR A 25 -24.00 18.82 2.03
C TYR A 25 -23.51 18.52 3.46
N LEU A 26 -23.41 19.50 4.36
CA LEU A 26 -22.91 19.27 5.73
C LEU A 26 -23.69 18.19 6.49
N ASN A 27 -25.00 18.12 6.27
CA ASN A 27 -25.89 17.12 6.88
C ASN A 27 -25.78 15.73 6.24
N GLN A 28 -25.13 15.61 5.09
CA GLN A 28 -24.89 14.37 4.37
C GLN A 28 -23.40 14.02 4.42
N SER A 29 -22.97 13.49 5.57
CA SER A 29 -21.55 13.26 5.88
C SER A 29 -20.81 12.41 4.86
N SER A 30 -21.46 11.46 4.19
CA SER A 30 -20.86 10.65 3.12
C SER A 30 -20.46 11.50 1.90
N ILE A 31 -21.31 12.43 1.49
CA ILE A 31 -21.04 13.34 0.37
C ILE A 31 -19.99 14.37 0.76
N GLY A 32 -20.13 14.98 1.93
CA GLY A 32 -19.14 15.94 2.44
C GLY A 32 -17.73 15.31 2.54
N LEU A 33 -17.62 14.10 3.10
CA LEU A 33 -16.35 13.37 3.17
C LEU A 33 -15.79 13.05 1.78
N SER A 34 -16.65 12.70 0.81
CA SER A 34 -16.23 12.44 -0.57
C SER A 34 -15.67 13.70 -1.24
N LEU A 35 -16.26 14.87 -0.98
CA LEU A 35 -15.77 16.16 -1.44
C LEU A 35 -14.41 16.51 -0.81
N LEU A 36 -14.29 16.40 0.51
CA LEU A 36 -13.01 16.62 1.19
C LEU A 36 -11.94 15.65 0.71
N TRP A 37 -12.31 14.38 0.48
CA TRP A 37 -11.41 13.38 -0.06
C TRP A 37 -10.94 13.72 -1.47
N ALA A 38 -11.84 14.17 -2.34
CA ALA A 38 -11.51 14.56 -3.71
C ALA A 38 -10.57 15.76 -3.74
N LEU A 39 -10.85 16.79 -2.94
CA LEU A 39 -9.99 17.97 -2.80
C LEU A 39 -8.64 17.62 -2.15
N GLY A 40 -8.62 16.69 -1.19
CA GLY A 40 -7.39 16.25 -0.55
C GLY A 40 -6.41 15.51 -1.46
N GLN A 41 -6.85 14.99 -2.61
CA GLN A 41 -5.98 14.15 -3.46
C GLN A 41 -4.71 14.88 -3.94
N GLY A 42 -4.77 16.19 -4.16
CA GLY A 42 -3.61 16.97 -4.61
C GLY A 42 -2.48 17.00 -3.58
N GLY A 43 -2.82 16.90 -2.29
CA GLY A 43 -1.85 16.93 -1.19
C GLY A 43 -0.87 15.76 -1.16
N TYR A 44 -1.23 14.63 -1.76
CA TYR A 44 -0.36 13.45 -1.85
C TYR A 44 0.75 13.58 -2.90
N GLN A 45 0.67 14.57 -3.79
CA GLN A 45 1.71 14.89 -4.77
C GLN A 45 2.40 16.22 -4.48
N ASP A 46 1.65 17.21 -4.02
CA ASP A 46 2.18 18.52 -3.64
C ASP A 46 1.73 18.86 -2.22
N CYS A 47 2.68 18.84 -1.28
CA CYS A 47 2.39 19.09 0.13
C CYS A 47 1.90 20.53 0.38
N GLN A 48 2.34 21.52 -0.40
CA GLN A 48 1.87 22.90 -0.26
C GLN A 48 0.38 23.00 -0.62
N VAL A 49 -0.01 22.37 -1.73
CA VAL A 49 -1.43 22.24 -2.11
C VAL A 49 -2.21 21.55 -1.01
N GLY A 50 -1.67 20.46 -0.47
CA GLY A 50 -2.32 19.70 0.59
C GLY A 50 -2.57 20.51 1.87
N ILE A 51 -1.57 21.28 2.31
CA ILE A 51 -1.68 22.20 3.45
C ILE A 51 -2.73 23.28 3.17
N ASN A 52 -2.73 23.87 1.98
CA ASN A 52 -3.70 24.90 1.61
C ASN A 52 -5.14 24.34 1.63
N VAL A 53 -5.36 23.15 1.05
CA VAL A 53 -6.67 22.48 1.09
C VAL A 53 -7.08 22.17 2.53
N TRP A 54 -6.15 21.69 3.36
CA TRP A 54 -6.43 21.40 4.75
C TRP A 54 -6.90 22.66 5.51
N GLN A 55 -6.16 23.76 5.40
CA GLN A 55 -6.50 25.04 6.05
C GLN A 55 -7.85 25.58 5.59
N ASN A 56 -8.12 25.57 4.29
CA ASN A 56 -9.30 26.24 3.73
C ASN A 56 -10.57 25.37 3.77
N MET A 57 -10.43 24.05 3.68
CA MET A 57 -11.58 23.14 3.53
C MET A 57 -11.79 22.22 4.73
N MET A 58 -10.71 21.80 5.42
CA MET A 58 -10.80 20.79 6.48
C MET A 58 -10.81 21.38 7.89
N VAL A 59 -10.02 22.45 8.14
CA VAL A 59 -10.02 23.16 9.44
C VAL A 59 -11.42 23.64 9.85
N PRO A 60 -12.26 24.22 8.95
CA PRO A 60 -13.60 24.69 9.34
C PRO A 60 -14.52 23.58 9.89
N VAL A 61 -14.26 22.32 9.53
CA VAL A 61 -15.09 21.16 9.94
C VAL A 61 -14.33 20.17 10.82
N ILE A 62 -13.12 20.52 11.26
CA ILE A 62 -12.23 19.61 12.00
C ILE A 62 -12.79 19.18 13.36
N GLU A 63 -13.70 19.95 13.93
CA GLU A 63 -14.35 19.64 15.22
C GLU A 63 -15.71 18.93 15.06
N MET A 64 -16.17 18.73 13.82
CA MET A 64 -17.41 18.01 13.55
C MET A 64 -17.17 16.50 13.63
N LYS A 65 -18.02 15.77 14.38
CA LYS A 65 -17.87 14.33 14.68
C LYS A 65 -17.60 13.46 13.45
N HIS A 66 -18.28 13.72 12.34
CA HIS A 66 -18.15 12.91 11.12
C HIS A 66 -16.91 13.25 10.26
N TYR A 67 -16.31 14.42 10.45
CA TYR A 67 -15.22 14.93 9.61
C TYR A 67 -13.86 14.95 10.33
N CYS A 68 -13.88 15.08 11.66
CA CYS A 68 -12.69 15.26 12.50
C CYS A 68 -11.59 14.24 12.22
N LYS A 69 -11.94 12.95 12.14
CA LYS A 69 -10.98 11.88 11.89
C LYS A 69 -10.26 12.07 10.55
N TYR A 70 -11.03 12.29 9.48
CA TYR A 70 -10.46 12.48 8.15
C TYR A 70 -9.57 13.72 8.09
N ALA A 71 -10.06 14.85 8.61
CA ALA A 71 -9.33 16.13 8.60
C ALA A 71 -7.99 16.07 9.36
N VAL A 72 -7.97 15.40 10.52
CA VAL A 72 -6.77 15.24 11.36
C VAL A 72 -5.78 14.24 10.75
N GLU A 73 -6.27 13.09 10.29
CA GLU A 73 -5.41 12.06 9.68
C GLU A 73 -4.83 12.53 8.34
N TYR A 74 -5.59 13.32 7.57
CA TYR A 74 -5.16 13.81 6.26
C TYR A 74 -3.85 14.59 6.31
N ILE A 75 -3.77 15.64 7.15
CA ILE A 75 -2.58 16.50 7.22
C ILE A 75 -1.35 15.69 7.65
N PHE A 76 -1.54 14.78 8.60
CA PHE A 76 -0.48 13.89 9.06
C PHE A 76 0.01 12.96 7.94
N TYR A 77 -0.89 12.35 7.18
CA TYR A 77 -0.51 11.40 6.13
C TYR A 77 0.16 12.03 4.92
N ILE A 78 -0.25 13.23 4.50
CA ILE A 78 0.43 13.92 3.39
C ILE A 78 1.86 14.30 3.77
N LEU A 79 2.10 14.70 5.03
CA LEU A 79 3.42 15.05 5.54
C LEU A 79 4.30 13.81 5.71
N GLN A 80 3.74 12.71 6.24
CA GLN A 80 4.47 11.45 6.40
C GLN A 80 4.93 10.87 5.06
N LYS A 81 4.14 11.06 3.99
CA LYS A 81 4.45 10.57 2.64
C LYS A 81 5.20 11.59 1.79
N ALA A 82 5.44 12.81 2.29
CA ALA A 82 6.12 13.86 1.55
C ALA A 82 7.55 13.42 1.18
N PRO A 83 7.97 13.52 -0.10
CA PRO A 83 9.35 13.28 -0.50
C PRO A 83 10.34 14.18 0.25
N SER A 84 11.58 13.73 0.44
CA SER A 84 12.61 14.50 1.18
C SER A 84 13.00 15.83 0.53
N ASN A 85 12.71 16.02 -0.76
CA ASN A 85 12.94 17.26 -1.51
C ASN A 85 11.68 18.16 -1.58
N THR A 86 10.66 17.89 -0.76
CA THR A 86 9.46 18.72 -0.69
C THR A 86 9.83 20.13 -0.26
N SER A 87 9.42 21.12 -1.08
CA SER A 87 9.65 22.53 -0.80
C SER A 87 8.34 23.23 -0.45
N LEU A 88 8.29 23.86 0.72
CA LEU A 88 7.17 24.70 1.16
C LEU A 88 7.44 26.16 0.80
N LYS A 89 6.44 26.83 0.25
CA LYS A 89 6.48 28.25 -0.16
C LYS A 89 5.60 29.09 0.76
N LEU A 90 5.89 29.01 2.05
CA LEU A 90 5.18 29.78 3.08
C LEU A 90 5.97 31.06 3.38
N THR A 91 5.25 32.15 3.61
CA THR A 91 5.78 33.32 4.31
C THR A 91 5.87 33.04 5.81
N LEU A 92 6.63 33.85 6.55
CA LEU A 92 6.70 33.71 8.01
C LEU A 92 5.33 33.87 8.66
N GLN A 93 4.48 34.79 8.18
CA GLN A 93 3.15 34.99 8.73
C GLN A 93 2.23 33.78 8.49
N GLU A 94 2.24 33.22 7.27
CA GLU A 94 1.47 32.01 6.95
C GLU A 94 1.94 30.82 7.77
N TYR A 95 3.26 30.70 7.97
CA TYR A 95 3.84 29.68 8.85
C TYR A 95 3.34 29.82 10.29
N LEU A 96 3.41 31.03 10.88
CA LEU A 96 2.95 31.27 12.25
C LEU A 96 1.46 30.95 12.41
N ASN A 97 0.62 31.45 11.50
CA ASN A 97 -0.82 31.19 11.50
C ASN A 97 -1.12 29.67 11.40
N LEU A 98 -0.34 28.94 10.59
CA LEU A 98 -0.48 27.50 10.44
C LEU A 98 -0.09 26.74 11.73
N MET A 99 0.99 27.15 12.39
CA MET A 99 1.40 26.57 13.67
C MET A 99 0.37 26.82 14.75
N ASP A 100 -0.15 28.04 14.88
CA ASP A 100 -1.21 28.37 15.84
C ASP A 100 -2.47 27.53 15.58
N THR A 101 -2.84 27.36 14.31
CA THR A 101 -3.96 26.51 13.91
C THR A 101 -3.73 25.05 14.31
N LEU A 102 -2.55 24.48 14.07
CA LEU A 102 -2.25 23.08 14.40
C LEU A 102 -2.13 22.83 15.91
N MET A 103 -1.61 23.81 16.65
CA MET A 103 -1.38 23.72 18.09
C MET A 103 -2.61 24.09 18.92
N GLN A 104 -3.64 24.68 18.32
CA GLN A 104 -4.88 25.02 19.00
C GLN A 104 -5.53 23.77 19.64
N THR A 105 -5.76 23.84 20.95
CA THR A 105 -6.45 22.80 21.71
C THR A 105 -7.91 22.69 21.27
N ARG A 106 -8.30 21.50 20.81
CA ARG A 106 -9.67 21.18 20.37
C ARG A 106 -10.20 20.00 21.14
N ASN A 107 -11.18 20.25 22.00
CA ASN A 107 -11.73 19.24 22.90
C ASN A 107 -12.64 18.24 22.18
N ASN A 108 -13.21 18.62 21.04
CA ASN A 108 -14.10 17.78 20.25
C ASN A 108 -13.36 16.73 19.42
N ILE A 109 -12.02 16.80 19.32
CA ILE A 109 -11.22 15.81 18.62
C ILE A 109 -10.93 14.62 19.54
N PRO A 110 -11.19 13.36 19.10
CA PRO A 110 -10.88 12.15 19.86
C PRO A 110 -9.41 12.07 20.30
N HIS A 111 -9.18 11.62 21.54
CA HIS A 111 -7.86 11.60 22.17
C HIS A 111 -6.82 10.77 21.39
N ASN A 112 -7.25 9.70 20.71
CA ASN A 112 -6.36 8.81 19.96
C ASN A 112 -5.75 9.44 18.70
N ILE A 113 -6.37 10.49 18.13
CA ILE A 113 -5.87 11.19 16.93
C ILE A 113 -5.44 12.62 17.22
N ARG A 114 -5.79 13.18 18.38
CA ARG A 114 -5.49 14.58 18.76
C ARG A 114 -4.02 14.94 18.63
N ASN A 115 -3.11 14.02 18.95
CA ASN A 115 -1.67 14.25 18.90
C ASN A 115 -1.10 14.35 17.48
N LEU A 116 -1.84 13.91 16.45
CA LEU A 116 -1.39 13.98 15.06
C LEU A 116 -1.28 15.43 14.56
N LEU A 117 -2.04 16.38 15.12
CA LEU A 117 -1.96 17.80 14.75
C LEU A 117 -0.64 18.44 15.24
N PRO A 118 -0.27 18.35 16.53
CA PRO A 118 1.07 18.73 16.99
C PRO A 118 2.20 18.04 16.22
N GLU A 119 2.11 16.72 15.98
CA GLU A 119 3.12 15.99 15.19
C GLU A 119 3.28 16.54 13.77
N SER A 120 2.15 16.89 13.13
CA SER A 120 2.14 17.55 11.83
C SER A 120 2.81 18.93 11.87
N ALA A 121 2.63 19.68 12.95
CA ALA A 121 3.29 20.97 13.14
C ALA A 121 4.83 20.81 13.13
N PHE A 122 5.38 19.84 13.86
CA PHE A 122 6.82 19.55 13.85
C PHE A 122 7.33 19.15 12.45
N MET A 123 6.58 18.34 11.70
CA MET A 123 6.96 17.97 10.33
C MET A 123 6.98 19.18 9.39
N ILE A 124 5.96 20.04 9.47
CA ILE A 124 5.89 21.27 8.68
C ILE A 124 7.02 22.23 9.04
N SER A 125 7.33 22.42 10.33
CA SER A 125 8.44 23.28 10.75
C SER A 125 9.77 22.83 10.18
N LYS A 126 10.01 21.52 10.16
CA LYS A 126 11.23 20.97 9.55
C LYS A 126 11.29 21.30 8.05
N LEU A 127 10.23 20.94 7.30
CA LEU A 127 10.15 21.18 5.86
C LEU A 127 10.27 22.68 5.52
N TYR A 128 9.64 23.54 6.32
CA TYR A 128 9.66 24.99 6.14
C TYR A 128 11.09 25.56 6.26
N ILE A 129 11.83 25.16 7.31
CA ILE A 129 13.21 25.61 7.51
C ILE A 129 14.14 25.06 6.42
N GLU A 130 13.94 23.81 5.98
CA GLU A 130 14.72 23.22 4.88
C GLU A 130 14.43 23.88 3.52
N SER A 131 13.27 24.54 3.37
CA SER A 131 12.84 25.17 2.12
C SER A 131 13.22 26.65 2.00
N THR A 132 13.39 27.33 3.13
CA THR A 132 13.54 28.80 3.17
C THR A 132 15.00 29.24 3.06
N LYS A 133 15.23 30.37 2.40
CA LYS A 133 16.56 31.02 2.33
C LYS A 133 16.79 32.04 3.46
N ASN A 134 15.75 32.33 4.25
CA ASN A 134 15.76 33.39 5.26
C ASN A 134 15.85 32.83 6.70
N VAL A 135 16.53 31.70 6.88
CA VAL A 135 16.58 30.96 8.17
C VAL A 135 17.10 31.86 9.30
N SER A 136 18.17 32.62 9.05
CA SER A 136 18.72 33.60 10.00
C SER A 136 17.70 34.64 10.49
N ASN A 137 16.87 35.20 9.60
CA ASN A 137 15.84 36.18 9.98
C ASN A 137 14.70 35.52 10.77
N ILE A 138 14.27 34.33 10.33
CA ILE A 138 13.25 33.54 11.03
C ILE A 138 13.72 33.21 12.45
N PHE A 139 14.98 32.78 12.61
CA PHE A 139 15.58 32.52 13.92
C PHE A 139 15.50 33.76 14.82
N LEU A 140 15.96 34.92 14.35
CA LEU A 140 15.95 36.15 15.15
C LEU A 140 14.53 36.56 15.56
N THR A 141 13.57 36.51 14.62
CA THR A 141 12.19 36.89 14.90
C THR A 141 11.55 35.96 15.92
N LEU A 142 11.68 34.64 15.72
CA LEU A 142 11.14 33.65 16.67
C LEU A 142 11.84 33.74 18.03
N PHE A 143 13.16 33.93 18.06
CA PHE A 143 13.93 33.99 19.29
C PHE A 143 13.57 35.23 20.12
N LYS A 144 13.38 36.39 19.48
CA LYS A 144 12.95 37.64 20.16
C LYS A 144 11.55 37.53 20.76
N ASN A 145 10.65 36.83 20.08
CA ASN A 145 9.25 36.70 20.48
C ASN A 145 8.99 35.50 21.41
N LEU A 146 10.04 34.76 21.79
CA LEU A 146 9.91 33.59 22.65
C LEU A 146 9.49 34.00 24.06
N SER A 147 8.55 33.24 24.63
CA SER A 147 8.01 33.39 25.97
C SER A 147 7.88 32.02 26.65
N THR A 148 7.65 31.99 27.96
CA THR A 148 7.48 30.73 28.71
C THR A 148 6.28 29.91 28.21
N ASP A 149 5.23 30.57 27.72
CA ASP A 149 4.02 29.94 27.20
C ASP A 149 4.12 29.57 25.71
N SER A 150 5.29 29.79 25.09
CA SER A 150 5.48 29.51 23.67
C SER A 150 5.35 28.02 23.37
N PRO A 151 4.57 27.63 22.34
CA PRO A 151 4.47 26.25 21.89
C PRO A 151 5.84 25.61 21.61
N ASN A 152 6.00 24.35 22.03
CA ASN A 152 7.23 23.56 21.79
C ASN A 152 7.66 23.50 20.32
N VAL A 153 6.73 23.70 19.38
CA VAL A 153 7.03 23.73 17.95
C VAL A 153 7.92 24.92 17.57
N TYR A 154 7.79 26.08 18.23
CA TYR A 154 8.66 27.23 17.98
C TYR A 154 10.08 26.99 18.48
N LEU A 155 10.23 26.34 19.64
CA LEU A 155 11.53 25.90 20.16
C LEU A 155 12.18 24.87 19.24
N PHE A 156 11.39 23.90 18.75
CA PHE A 156 11.86 22.97 17.73
C PHE A 156 12.30 23.68 16.45
N THR A 157 11.56 24.69 16.00
CA THR A 157 11.89 25.49 14.81
C THR A 157 13.23 26.20 14.98
N LEU A 158 13.47 26.82 16.15
CA LEU A 158 14.76 27.43 16.49
C LEU A 158 15.90 26.41 16.44
N VAL A 159 15.67 25.20 16.97
CA VAL A 159 16.63 24.10 16.87
C VAL A 159 16.91 23.70 15.40
N GLN A 160 15.89 23.67 14.54
CA GLN A 160 16.10 23.41 13.11
C GLN A 160 16.89 24.53 12.42
N CYS A 161 16.62 25.80 12.76
CA CYS A 161 17.40 26.92 12.24
C CYS A 161 18.88 26.78 12.59
N LEU A 162 19.20 26.46 13.86
CA LEU A 162 20.56 26.28 14.34
C LEU A 162 21.30 25.13 13.63
N LYS A 163 20.58 24.07 13.24
CA LYS A 163 21.17 22.98 12.44
C LYS A 163 21.44 23.37 11.00
N THR A 164 20.56 24.16 10.42
CA THR A 164 20.54 24.44 8.98
C THR A 164 21.54 25.51 8.61
N GLU A 165 21.64 26.59 9.40
CA GLU A 165 22.57 27.69 9.14
C GLU A 165 23.50 27.98 10.33
N PRO A 166 24.84 27.90 10.14
CA PRO A 166 25.80 28.27 11.19
C PRO A 166 25.67 29.73 11.67
N ASN A 167 25.14 30.61 10.83
CA ASN A 167 24.95 32.02 11.17
C ASN A 167 23.93 32.21 12.31
N CYS A 168 22.95 31.30 12.47
CA CYS A 168 22.01 31.33 13.58
C CYS A 168 22.70 31.24 14.94
N VAL A 169 23.82 30.50 15.03
CA VAL A 169 24.62 30.40 16.27
C VAL A 169 25.24 31.73 16.63
N LYS A 170 25.84 32.43 15.65
CA LYS A 170 26.41 33.77 15.85
C LYS A 170 25.34 34.78 16.25
N LEU A 171 24.17 34.71 15.61
CA LEU A 171 23.03 35.56 15.96
C LEU A 171 22.54 35.29 17.38
N TRP A 172 22.55 34.03 17.83
CA TRP A 172 22.25 33.68 19.21
C TRP A 172 23.30 34.25 20.18
N GLU A 173 24.59 34.07 19.87
CA GLU A 173 25.74 34.59 20.63
C GLU A 173 25.71 36.12 20.79
N LEU A 174 25.30 36.85 19.76
CA LEU A 174 25.23 38.31 19.83
C LEU A 174 24.05 38.82 20.67
N ASN A 175 23.01 38.00 20.88
CA ASN A 175 21.75 38.43 21.49
C ASN A 175 21.45 37.80 22.86
N TYR A 176 22.07 36.67 23.24
CA TYR A 176 21.69 35.93 24.47
C TYR A 176 21.81 36.74 25.76
N LYS A 177 22.78 37.67 25.85
CA LYS A 177 22.94 38.54 27.03
C LYS A 177 21.78 39.52 27.18
N LYS A 178 21.24 40.02 26.06
CA LYS A 178 20.10 40.96 26.03
C LYS A 178 18.77 40.23 26.18
N LEU A 179 18.67 39.02 25.63
CA LEU A 179 17.48 38.18 25.61
C LEU A 179 17.65 36.99 26.57
N HIS A 180 17.93 37.29 27.85
CA HIS A 180 18.31 36.27 28.83
C HIS A 180 17.20 35.24 29.07
N GLN A 181 15.95 35.68 29.21
CA GLN A 181 14.81 34.78 29.43
C GLN A 181 14.64 33.82 28.24
N GLN A 182 14.67 34.36 27.01
CA GLN A 182 14.54 33.58 25.77
C GLN A 182 15.69 32.59 25.62
N HIS A 183 16.91 33.02 25.96
CA HIS A 183 18.07 32.13 26.00
C HIS A 183 17.86 30.97 26.96
N GLN A 184 17.40 31.20 28.20
CA GLN A 184 17.16 30.15 29.18
C GLN A 184 16.10 29.15 28.71
N ILE A 185 15.00 29.62 28.13
CA ILE A 185 13.93 28.76 27.60
C ILE A 185 14.48 27.86 26.49
N LEU A 186 15.21 28.43 25.52
CA LEU A 186 15.81 27.64 24.43
C LEU A 186 16.85 26.65 24.94
N LEU A 187 17.68 27.04 25.91
CA LEU A 187 18.71 26.18 26.49
C LEU A 187 18.11 24.98 27.22
N ASN A 188 17.07 25.21 28.04
CA ASN A 188 16.34 24.15 28.74
C ASN A 188 15.69 23.19 27.73
N TYR A 189 15.08 23.72 26.67
CA TYR A 189 14.52 22.87 25.61
C TYR A 189 15.60 22.02 24.92
N ILE A 190 16.78 22.58 24.65
CA ILE A 190 17.90 21.84 24.05
C ILE A 190 18.39 20.72 24.98
N ARG A 191 18.41 20.97 26.30
CA ARG A 191 18.80 20.00 27.32
C ARG A 191 17.83 18.83 27.41
N ASP A 192 16.54 19.13 27.48
CA ASP A 192 15.52 18.17 27.89
C ASP A 192 14.86 17.43 26.71
N SER A 193 14.88 18.04 25.51
CA SER A 193 14.18 17.48 24.35
C SER A 193 15.06 16.54 23.52
N LYS A 194 14.44 15.47 22.98
CA LYS A 194 15.06 14.59 21.98
C LYS A 194 15.56 15.37 20.76
N HIS A 195 14.84 16.42 20.35
CA HIS A 195 15.23 17.26 19.22
C HIS A 195 16.45 18.13 19.54
N GLY A 196 16.58 18.63 20.77
CA GLY A 196 17.78 19.31 21.25
C GLY A 196 19.01 18.44 21.19
N THR A 197 18.91 17.17 21.63
CA THR A 197 20.05 16.23 21.59
C THR A 197 20.58 15.94 20.18
N SER A 198 19.79 16.17 19.13
CA SER A 198 20.27 16.02 17.75
C SER A 198 21.13 17.19 17.25
N LEU A 199 21.32 18.24 18.05
CA LEU A 199 22.34 19.27 17.83
C LEU A 199 23.76 18.78 18.21
N LYS A 200 23.85 17.69 18.99
CA LYS A 200 25.12 17.13 19.47
C LYS A 200 25.95 16.67 18.27
N GLY A 201 27.18 17.20 18.16
CA GLY A 201 28.12 16.91 17.07
C GLY A 201 28.25 18.03 16.03
N ASN A 202 27.39 19.05 16.06
CA ASN A 202 27.57 20.26 15.25
C ASN A 202 28.62 21.16 15.92
N LYS A 203 29.84 21.19 15.37
CA LYS A 203 31.00 21.87 15.97
C LYS A 203 30.74 23.34 16.35
N PRO A 204 30.23 24.22 15.47
CA PRO A 204 29.85 25.59 15.82
C PRO A 204 28.94 25.70 17.06
N ILE A 205 27.92 24.85 17.13
CA ILE A 205 26.94 24.85 18.22
C ILE A 205 27.58 24.31 19.49
N ASN A 206 28.32 23.21 19.40
CA ASN A 206 28.99 22.60 20.54
C ASN A 206 30.04 23.55 21.14
N ASP A 207 30.81 24.26 20.33
CA ASP A 207 31.81 25.23 20.79
C ASP A 207 31.15 26.41 21.52
N PHE A 208 30.02 26.90 20.99
CA PHE A 208 29.22 27.93 21.64
C PHE A 208 28.59 27.45 22.96
N LEU A 209 27.97 26.26 22.96
CA LEU A 209 27.35 25.67 24.16
C LEU A 209 28.40 25.38 25.25
N ARG A 210 29.63 24.97 24.91
CA ARG A 210 30.74 24.84 25.87
C ARG A 210 31.07 26.15 26.58
N THR A 211 30.92 27.26 25.87
CA THR A 211 31.26 28.59 26.37
C THR A 211 30.20 29.10 27.36
N ILE A 212 28.94 28.71 27.18
CA ILE A 212 27.81 29.26 27.95
C ILE A 212 27.29 28.29 29.02
N ASP A 213 27.36 26.98 28.80
CA ASP A 213 26.96 25.97 29.76
C ASP A 213 27.85 24.71 29.66
N PRO A 214 28.98 24.67 30.39
CA PRO A 214 29.95 23.58 30.35
C PRO A 214 29.36 22.22 30.78
N ASN A 215 28.25 22.21 31.52
CA ASN A 215 27.64 20.97 32.03
C ASN A 215 26.88 20.20 30.96
N LEU A 216 26.32 20.89 29.95
CA LEU A 216 25.64 20.26 28.80
C LEU A 216 26.55 19.34 27.98
N VAL A 217 27.86 19.63 27.98
CA VAL A 217 28.86 18.90 27.21
C VAL A 217 29.60 17.87 28.08
N ARG A 218 29.67 18.09 29.39
CA ARG A 218 30.31 17.15 30.33
C ARG A 218 29.59 15.79 30.38
N GLU A 219 28.28 15.77 30.17
CA GLU A 219 27.53 14.52 29.99
C GLU A 219 27.94 13.75 28.72
N GLU A 220 28.46 14.41 27.67
CA GLU A 220 28.96 13.75 26.46
C GLU A 220 30.18 12.85 26.76
N VAL A 221 31.13 13.33 27.58
CA VAL A 221 32.36 12.58 27.90
C VAL A 221 32.03 11.32 28.70
N ASN A 222 31.06 11.39 29.61
CA ASN A 222 30.65 10.26 30.44
C ASN A 222 29.79 9.24 29.67
N HIS A 223 28.89 9.71 28.80
CA HIS A 223 27.99 8.82 28.04
C HIS A 223 28.72 8.09 26.89
N VAL A 224 29.74 8.73 26.28
CA VAL A 224 30.60 8.13 25.25
C VAL A 224 31.59 7.13 25.87
N LYS A 225 32.18 7.43 27.05
CA LYS A 225 32.98 6.47 27.81
C LYS A 225 32.18 5.21 28.16
N ASN A 226 30.95 5.38 28.65
CA ASN A 226 30.09 4.25 29.02
C ASN A 226 29.64 3.39 27.83
N ARG A 227 29.43 3.98 26.64
CA ARG A 227 29.11 3.21 25.42
C ARG A 227 30.31 2.44 24.88
N HIS A 228 31.50 3.04 24.83
CA HIS A 228 32.70 2.33 24.38
C HIS A 228 33.09 1.20 25.33
N GLN A 229 32.87 1.36 26.63
CA GLN A 229 33.13 0.32 27.63
C GLN A 229 32.06 -0.80 27.62
N GLY A 230 30.83 -0.50 27.18
CA GLY A 230 29.77 -1.49 26.93
C GLY A 230 29.96 -2.27 25.62
N GLU A 231 30.40 -1.62 24.54
CA GLU A 231 30.66 -2.24 23.24
C GLU A 231 31.90 -3.15 23.25
N LEU A 232 32.94 -2.79 24.02
CA LEU A 232 34.12 -3.65 24.21
C LEU A 232 33.79 -4.92 25.00
N LYS A 233 32.87 -4.85 25.96
CA LYS A 233 32.39 -6.03 26.70
C LYS A 233 31.42 -6.90 25.87
N ALA A 234 30.55 -6.28 25.06
CA ALA A 234 29.62 -7.00 24.18
C ALA A 234 30.30 -7.72 23.00
N LYS A 235 31.47 -7.25 22.56
CA LYS A 235 32.26 -7.92 21.50
C LYS A 235 33.05 -9.15 21.97
N GLN A 236 33.28 -9.31 23.28
CA GLN A 236 33.97 -10.49 23.82
C GLN A 236 33.02 -11.64 24.21
N GLN A 237 31.71 -11.39 24.35
CA GLN A 237 30.72 -12.42 24.70
C GLN A 237 29.92 -12.99 23.52
N ASN A 238 29.98 -12.40 22.32
CA ASN A 238 29.15 -12.81 21.18
C ASN A 238 29.88 -13.59 20.06
N THR A 239 31.03 -14.20 20.35
CA THR A 239 31.76 -15.07 19.38
C THR A 239 31.53 -16.56 19.65
N GLN A 240 30.45 -16.93 20.35
CA GLN A 240 30.06 -18.33 20.53
C GLN A 240 28.55 -18.42 20.64
N GLU A 241 27.86 -18.33 19.48
CA GLU A 241 26.51 -18.86 19.21
C GLU A 241 25.93 -18.16 17.97
N LYS A 242 26.38 -18.57 16.78
CA LYS A 242 25.67 -18.31 15.52
C LYS A 242 25.80 -19.49 14.57
N THR A 243 25.28 -20.63 15.01
CA THR A 243 24.97 -21.77 14.14
C THR A 243 23.71 -22.46 14.63
N THR A 244 22.54 -21.88 14.38
CA THR A 244 21.34 -22.60 13.88
C THR A 244 20.15 -21.65 13.72
N SER A 245 19.30 -21.97 12.74
CA SER A 245 18.02 -21.32 12.39
C SER A 245 18.09 -20.24 11.30
N LYS A 246 18.36 -20.71 10.09
CA LYS A 246 17.79 -20.15 8.86
C LYS A 246 16.57 -21.01 8.47
N ARG A 247 15.49 -20.32 8.06
CA ARG A 247 14.57 -20.68 6.96
C ARG A 247 13.35 -21.57 7.26
N ALA A 248 12.23 -20.91 7.58
CA ALA A 248 10.87 -21.10 7.06
C ALA A 248 10.06 -19.96 7.72
N GLU A 249 9.30 -19.10 7.05
CA GLU A 249 8.15 -19.36 6.21
C GLU A 249 7.98 -18.20 5.21
N LYS A 250 7.95 -18.52 3.91
CA LYS A 250 7.33 -17.65 2.91
C LYS A 250 6.15 -18.45 2.36
N SER A 251 4.95 -18.08 2.80
CA SER A 251 3.71 -18.65 2.29
C SER A 251 3.48 -18.19 0.84
N SER A 252 3.38 -19.18 -0.04
CA SER A 252 2.92 -19.05 -1.41
C SER A 252 1.41 -18.74 -1.40
N LYS A 253 1.05 -17.48 -1.71
CA LYS A 253 -0.36 -17.14 -1.99
C LYS A 253 -0.69 -17.50 -3.43
N SER A 254 -1.53 -18.51 -3.56
CA SER A 254 -2.37 -18.81 -4.71
C SER A 254 -3.06 -17.54 -5.24
N SER A 255 -2.98 -17.34 -6.56
CA SER A 255 -3.64 -16.27 -7.30
C SER A 255 -5.14 -16.52 -7.38
N SER A 256 -5.87 -16.11 -6.35
CA SER A 256 -7.30 -15.83 -6.46
C SER A 256 -7.45 -14.36 -6.80
N ILE A 257 -7.96 -14.06 -8.00
CA ILE A 257 -8.38 -12.70 -8.37
C ILE A 257 -9.30 -12.19 -7.26
N CYS A 258 -8.89 -11.11 -6.61
CA CYS A 258 -9.51 -10.65 -5.38
C CYS A 258 -10.86 -9.99 -5.72
N PRO A 259 -11.99 -10.39 -5.10
CA PRO A 259 -13.33 -9.98 -5.53
C PRO A 259 -13.58 -8.46 -5.46
N TRP A 260 -12.80 -7.71 -4.70
CA TRP A 260 -12.88 -6.24 -4.67
C TRP A 260 -12.43 -5.58 -5.99
N ILE A 261 -11.56 -6.23 -6.76
CA ILE A 261 -11.12 -5.73 -8.07
C ILE A 261 -12.31 -5.68 -9.03
N LEU A 262 -13.11 -6.75 -9.07
CA LEU A 262 -14.37 -6.80 -9.81
C LEU A 262 -15.34 -5.71 -9.34
N GLY A 263 -15.46 -5.50 -8.02
CA GLY A 263 -16.26 -4.42 -7.45
C GLY A 263 -15.82 -3.02 -7.90
N VAL A 264 -14.51 -2.77 -7.99
CA VAL A 264 -13.96 -1.50 -8.51
C VAL A 264 -14.29 -1.34 -10.01
N PHE A 265 -14.15 -2.39 -10.81
CA PHE A 265 -14.52 -2.33 -12.24
C PHE A 265 -16.02 -2.08 -12.44
N VAL A 266 -16.87 -2.73 -11.64
CA VAL A 266 -18.33 -2.49 -11.66
C VAL A 266 -18.66 -1.05 -11.26
N LEU A 267 -18.02 -0.51 -10.22
CA LEU A 267 -18.20 0.87 -9.79
C LEU A 267 -17.78 1.87 -10.87
N LEU A 268 -16.61 1.67 -11.49
CA LEU A 268 -16.13 2.51 -12.59
C LEU A 268 -17.05 2.41 -13.81
N GLY A 269 -17.56 1.22 -14.13
CA GLY A 269 -18.55 1.00 -15.18
C GLY A 269 -19.86 1.72 -14.89
N ALA A 270 -20.34 1.70 -13.63
CA ALA A 270 -21.54 2.42 -13.22
C ALA A 270 -21.36 3.94 -13.33
N ILE A 271 -20.23 4.49 -12.86
CA ILE A 271 -19.91 5.92 -13.00
C ILE A 271 -19.81 6.30 -14.49
N GLY A 272 -19.10 5.50 -15.29
CA GLY A 272 -18.99 5.70 -16.73
C GLY A 272 -20.35 5.65 -17.44
N GLY A 273 -21.23 4.73 -17.04
CA GLY A 273 -22.60 4.62 -17.54
C GLY A 273 -23.46 5.83 -17.19
N ILE A 274 -23.35 6.36 -15.96
CA ILE A 274 -24.05 7.59 -15.54
C ILE A 274 -23.57 8.78 -16.36
N ILE A 275 -22.26 8.93 -16.59
CA ILE A 275 -21.70 10.01 -17.41
C ILE A 275 -22.15 9.86 -18.86
N ALA A 276 -22.10 8.65 -19.42
CA ALA A 276 -22.53 8.39 -20.80
C ALA A 276 -24.03 8.68 -20.98
N TYR A 277 -24.85 8.34 -20.00
CA TYR A 277 -26.27 8.66 -19.99
C TYR A 277 -26.50 10.18 -19.90
N ASP A 278 -25.80 10.89 -19.00
CA ASP A 278 -25.86 12.35 -18.89
C ASP A 278 -25.47 13.03 -20.22
N VAL A 279 -24.43 12.55 -20.88
CA VAL A 279 -24.00 13.06 -22.20
C VAL A 279 -25.04 12.75 -23.28
N HIS A 280 -25.62 11.55 -23.27
CA HIS A 280 -26.62 11.14 -24.25
C HIS A 280 -27.91 11.97 -24.14
N VAL A 281 -28.39 12.21 -22.92
CA VAL A 281 -29.58 13.05 -22.65
C VAL A 281 -29.36 14.50 -23.11
N HIS A 282 -28.11 14.98 -23.11
CA HIS A 282 -27.75 16.35 -23.50
C HIS A 282 -27.17 16.43 -24.93
N GLY A 283 -27.59 15.54 -25.84
CA GLY A 283 -27.30 15.65 -27.27
C GLY A 283 -25.88 15.23 -27.67
N GLY A 284 -25.21 14.41 -26.86
CA GLY A 284 -23.90 13.84 -27.17
C GLY A 284 -22.72 14.78 -26.94
N GLN A 285 -22.96 16.02 -26.52
CA GLN A 285 -21.92 17.00 -26.22
C GLN A 285 -21.58 16.97 -24.72
N PHE A 286 -20.35 16.57 -24.39
CA PHE A 286 -19.90 16.51 -22.99
C PHE A 286 -19.98 17.88 -22.31
N GLU A 287 -19.59 18.96 -22.99
CA GLU A 287 -19.67 20.32 -22.44
C GLU A 287 -21.09 20.79 -22.09
N ALA A 288 -22.11 20.25 -22.77
CA ALA A 288 -23.50 20.61 -22.53
C ALA A 288 -24.13 19.80 -21.38
N SER A 289 -23.50 18.69 -20.98
CA SER A 289 -23.97 17.79 -19.94
C SER A 289 -23.87 18.43 -18.55
N SER A 290 -24.63 17.92 -17.58
CA SER A 290 -24.57 18.42 -16.20
C SER A 290 -23.17 18.25 -15.61
N THR A 291 -22.53 17.12 -15.93
CA THR A 291 -21.14 16.82 -15.54
C THR A 291 -20.14 17.76 -16.21
N GLY A 292 -20.30 18.04 -17.51
CA GLY A 292 -19.41 18.96 -18.23
C GLY A 292 -19.54 20.41 -17.80
N LYS A 293 -20.77 20.90 -17.59
CA LYS A 293 -21.02 22.23 -17.02
C LYS A 293 -20.41 22.36 -15.63
N PHE A 294 -20.56 21.35 -14.77
CA PHE A 294 -19.93 21.32 -13.47
C PHE A 294 -18.39 21.38 -13.55
N LEU A 295 -17.78 20.61 -14.46
CA LEU A 295 -16.32 20.63 -14.67
C LEU A 295 -15.83 21.95 -15.27
N LYS A 296 -16.65 22.61 -16.09
CA LYS A 296 -16.39 23.94 -16.65
C LYS A 296 -16.48 25.03 -15.57
N ASP A 297 -17.52 24.98 -14.75
CA ASP A 297 -17.78 25.94 -13.66
C ASP A 297 -16.75 25.85 -12.52
N THR A 298 -16.13 24.67 -12.37
CA THR A 298 -15.02 24.43 -11.44
C THR A 298 -13.65 24.76 -12.05
N GLY A 299 -13.57 25.06 -13.36
CA GLY A 299 -12.31 25.29 -14.07
C GLY A 299 -11.45 24.03 -14.26
N ALA A 300 -11.99 22.85 -13.95
CA ALA A 300 -11.30 21.57 -14.04
C ALA A 300 -11.32 20.98 -15.47
N LEU A 301 -12.23 21.43 -16.34
CA LEU A 301 -12.44 20.91 -17.69
C LEU A 301 -11.15 20.74 -18.53
N PRO A 302 -10.30 21.77 -18.72
CA PRO A 302 -9.09 21.62 -19.56
C PRO A 302 -8.09 20.60 -18.97
N TYR A 303 -8.07 20.45 -17.64
CA TYR A 303 -7.23 19.47 -16.96
C TYR A 303 -7.78 18.04 -17.12
N VAL A 304 -9.10 17.88 -17.06
CA VAL A 304 -9.79 16.60 -17.29
C VAL A 304 -9.52 16.11 -18.71
N GLU A 305 -9.66 16.98 -19.71
CA GLU A 305 -9.36 16.67 -21.11
C GLU A 305 -7.91 16.25 -21.30
N THR A 306 -6.97 17.01 -20.71
CA THR A 306 -5.54 16.68 -20.78
C THR A 306 -5.24 15.32 -20.14
N VAL A 307 -5.84 15.01 -18.99
CA VAL A 307 -5.67 13.71 -18.32
C VAL A 307 -6.27 12.58 -19.14
N TRP A 308 -7.43 12.80 -19.76
CA TRP A 308 -8.09 11.82 -20.63
C TRP A 308 -7.19 11.43 -21.81
N PHE A 309 -6.72 12.40 -22.59
CA PHE A 309 -5.83 12.14 -23.72
C PHE A 309 -4.48 11.55 -23.28
N THR A 310 -3.90 12.05 -22.19
CA THR A 310 -2.65 11.52 -21.64
C THR A 310 -2.80 10.06 -21.19
N SER A 311 -3.86 9.74 -20.45
CA SER A 311 -4.13 8.36 -19.99
C SER A 311 -4.30 7.40 -21.15
N LEU A 312 -5.00 7.84 -22.21
CA LEU A 312 -5.20 7.06 -23.42
C LEU A 312 -3.87 6.80 -24.15
N SER A 313 -3.00 7.81 -24.24
CA SER A 313 -1.67 7.68 -24.83
C SER A 313 -0.75 6.71 -24.05
N TYR A 314 -0.74 6.76 -22.72
CA TYR A 314 0.07 5.85 -21.89
C TYR A 314 -0.46 4.42 -21.93
N THR A 315 -1.79 4.25 -21.97
CA THR A 315 -2.42 2.93 -22.11
C THR A 315 -2.06 2.31 -23.47
N ALA A 316 -2.07 3.11 -24.54
CA ALA A 316 -1.65 2.67 -25.86
C ALA A 316 -0.17 2.24 -25.90
N ARG A 317 0.73 3.00 -25.26
CA ARG A 317 2.15 2.63 -25.13
C ARG A 317 2.37 1.38 -24.28
N GLY A 318 1.60 1.22 -23.21
CA GLY A 318 1.62 0.02 -22.38
C GLY A 318 1.18 -1.21 -23.14
N TYR A 319 0.19 -1.08 -24.02
CA TYR A 319 -0.24 -2.14 -24.92
C TYR A 319 0.86 -2.52 -25.92
N GLN A 320 1.48 -1.55 -26.60
CA GLN A 320 2.62 -1.81 -27.51
C GLN A 320 3.80 -2.48 -26.78
N TRP A 321 4.10 -2.07 -25.54
CA TRP A 321 5.09 -2.73 -24.72
C TRP A 321 4.70 -4.18 -24.40
N ALA A 322 3.44 -4.43 -24.03
CA ALA A 322 2.95 -5.76 -23.71
C ALA A 322 3.01 -6.67 -24.93
N GLU A 323 2.62 -6.18 -26.11
CA GLU A 323 2.71 -6.90 -27.38
C GLU A 323 4.16 -7.33 -27.69
N MET A 324 5.13 -6.44 -27.44
CA MET A 324 6.55 -6.76 -27.67
C MET A 324 7.12 -7.74 -26.62
N ASN A 325 6.67 -7.67 -25.36
CA ASN A 325 7.33 -8.36 -24.24
C ASN A 325 6.62 -9.64 -23.78
N VAL A 326 5.29 -9.71 -23.83
CA VAL A 326 4.51 -10.87 -23.37
C VAL A 326 4.90 -12.18 -24.10
N PRO A 327 5.13 -12.20 -25.43
CA PRO A 327 5.59 -13.42 -26.11
C PRO A 327 6.95 -13.92 -25.59
N ILE A 328 7.85 -13.00 -25.23
CA ILE A 328 9.20 -13.31 -24.72
C ILE A 328 9.11 -13.96 -23.33
N PHE A 329 8.25 -13.43 -22.46
CA PHE A 329 8.05 -13.99 -21.12
C PHE A 329 7.27 -15.31 -21.14
N TYR A 330 6.29 -15.45 -22.03
CA TYR A 330 5.56 -16.70 -22.24
C TYR A 330 6.49 -17.83 -22.70
N GLY A 331 7.38 -17.53 -23.66
CA GLY A 331 8.40 -18.48 -24.12
C GLY A 331 9.31 -18.96 -22.99
N LYS A 332 9.81 -18.04 -22.15
CA LYS A 332 10.66 -18.35 -20.99
C LYS A 332 9.93 -19.17 -19.92
N ALA A 333 8.67 -18.85 -19.65
CA ALA A 333 7.85 -19.57 -18.67
C ALA A 333 7.56 -21.01 -19.13
N ARG A 334 7.24 -21.19 -20.42
CA ARG A 334 7.04 -22.52 -21.01
C ARG A 334 8.29 -23.39 -20.86
N THR A 335 9.46 -22.88 -21.25
CA THR A 335 10.73 -23.64 -21.12
C THR A 335 11.08 -23.97 -19.66
N ALA A 336 10.70 -23.11 -18.71
CA ALA A 336 10.98 -23.35 -17.30
C ALA A 336 10.01 -24.38 -16.68
N LEU A 337 8.76 -24.44 -17.12
CA LEU A 337 7.72 -25.30 -16.54
C LEU A 337 7.64 -26.69 -17.15
N THR A 338 8.04 -26.87 -18.42
CA THR A 338 8.09 -28.19 -19.10
C THR A 338 8.75 -29.31 -18.27
N PRO A 339 9.97 -29.15 -17.73
CA PRO A 339 10.63 -30.25 -17.00
C PRO A 339 9.91 -30.64 -15.71
N TYR A 340 9.20 -29.72 -15.06
CA TYR A 340 8.45 -30.02 -13.83
C TYR A 340 7.17 -30.80 -14.10
N CYS A 341 6.50 -30.53 -15.23
CA CYS A 341 5.34 -31.30 -15.65
C CYS A 341 5.74 -32.73 -16.04
N GLU A 342 6.84 -32.88 -16.79
CA GLU A 342 7.38 -34.20 -17.18
C GLU A 342 7.75 -35.02 -15.94
N PHE A 343 8.46 -34.42 -14.98
CA PHE A 343 8.78 -35.06 -13.69
C PHE A 343 7.53 -35.50 -12.91
N GLY A 344 6.48 -34.66 -12.88
CA GLY A 344 5.22 -35.00 -12.22
C GLY A 344 4.55 -36.24 -12.82
N CYS A 345 4.56 -36.37 -14.16
CA CYS A 345 4.03 -37.53 -14.87
C CYS A 345 4.86 -38.80 -14.61
N GLU A 346 6.20 -38.69 -14.60
CA GLU A 346 7.07 -39.83 -14.30
C GLU A 346 6.88 -40.32 -12.85
N LEU A 347 6.81 -39.39 -11.89
CA LEU A 347 6.62 -39.72 -10.48
C LEU A 347 5.27 -40.38 -10.22
N ALA A 348 4.20 -39.91 -10.88
CA ALA A 348 2.89 -40.56 -10.84
C ALA A 348 2.95 -42.02 -11.36
N THR A 349 3.70 -42.25 -12.45
CA THR A 349 3.88 -43.59 -13.03
C THR A 349 4.64 -44.52 -12.07
N VAL A 350 5.69 -44.02 -11.41
CA VAL A 350 6.47 -44.79 -10.42
C VAL A 350 5.61 -45.13 -9.20
N VAL A 351 4.87 -44.16 -8.67
CA VAL A 351 3.98 -44.37 -7.51
C VAL A 351 2.91 -45.41 -7.85
N TRP A 352 2.30 -45.33 -9.03
CA TRP A 352 1.30 -46.30 -9.47
C TRP A 352 1.85 -47.73 -9.51
N ASN A 353 3.06 -47.91 -10.04
CA ASN A 353 3.70 -49.23 -10.10
C ASN A 353 4.04 -49.78 -8.71
N LYS A 354 4.46 -48.92 -7.78
CA LYS A 354 4.73 -49.31 -6.37
C LYS A 354 3.46 -49.69 -5.61
N VAL A 355 2.37 -48.96 -5.81
CA VAL A 355 1.06 -49.30 -5.23
C VAL A 355 0.58 -50.65 -5.77
N LYS A 356 0.68 -50.87 -7.08
CA LYS A 356 0.33 -52.16 -7.71
C LYS A 356 1.14 -53.32 -7.12
N GLN A 357 2.45 -53.12 -6.93
CA GLN A 357 3.33 -54.13 -6.33
C GLN A 357 2.96 -54.41 -4.86
N GLY A 358 2.78 -53.36 -4.05
CA GLY A 358 2.42 -53.49 -2.64
C GLY A 358 1.08 -54.18 -2.42
N PHE A 359 0.09 -53.89 -3.28
CA PHE A 359 -1.20 -54.57 -3.25
C PHE A 359 -1.06 -56.07 -3.54
N SER A 360 -0.26 -56.45 -4.56
CA SER A 360 -0.03 -57.86 -4.89
C SER A 360 0.66 -58.63 -3.76
N SER A 361 1.65 -58.02 -3.10
CA SER A 361 2.35 -58.59 -1.95
C SER A 361 1.44 -58.70 -0.71
N GLY A 362 0.59 -57.71 -0.48
CA GLY A 362 -0.42 -57.73 0.57
C GLY A 362 -1.42 -58.87 0.38
N CYS A 363 -1.93 -59.06 -0.84
CA CYS A 363 -2.82 -60.17 -1.16
C CYS A 363 -2.16 -61.53 -0.88
N SER A 364 -0.92 -61.75 -1.30
CA SER A 364 -0.20 -63.00 -1.02
C SER A 364 0.03 -63.24 0.48
N PHE A 365 0.33 -62.19 1.26
CA PHE A 365 0.53 -62.29 2.71
C PHE A 365 -0.75 -62.64 3.46
N VAL A 366 -1.88 -62.03 3.08
CA VAL A 366 -3.19 -62.36 3.65
C VAL A 366 -3.55 -63.80 3.30
N GLN A 367 -3.26 -64.25 2.07
CA GLN A 367 -3.53 -65.62 1.63
C GLN A 367 -2.71 -66.66 2.43
N GLU A 368 -1.49 -66.31 2.84
CA GLU A 368 -0.61 -67.18 3.64
C GLU A 368 -0.99 -67.20 5.14
N LYS A 369 -1.38 -66.06 5.73
CA LYS A 369 -1.66 -65.95 7.17
C LYS A 369 -3.12 -66.23 7.55
N SER A 370 -4.06 -66.12 6.62
CA SER A 370 -5.48 -66.36 6.83
C SER A 370 -5.81 -67.76 7.41
N PRO A 371 -5.25 -68.88 6.93
CA PRO A 371 -5.58 -70.20 7.48
C PRO A 371 -5.03 -70.43 8.89
N VAL A 372 -3.92 -69.78 9.25
CA VAL A 372 -3.30 -69.90 10.59
C VAL A 372 -4.18 -69.23 11.64
N VAL A 373 -4.68 -68.02 11.33
CA VAL A 373 -5.59 -67.28 12.22
C VAL A 373 -6.96 -67.98 12.31
N GLY A 374 -7.45 -68.55 11.20
CA GLY A 374 -8.69 -69.33 11.18
C GLY A 374 -8.64 -70.55 12.11
N ASN A 375 -7.57 -71.35 12.03
CA ASN A 375 -7.39 -72.53 12.89
C ASN A 375 -7.23 -72.17 14.38
N PHE A 376 -6.61 -71.02 14.68
CA PHE A 376 -6.44 -70.56 16.06
C PHE A 376 -7.76 -70.09 16.70
N VAL A 377 -8.66 -69.52 15.90
CA VAL A 377 -9.96 -69.04 16.37
C VAL A 377 -10.96 -70.19 16.56
N ASP A 378 -10.95 -71.20 15.69
CA ASP A 378 -11.81 -72.38 15.82
C ASP A 378 -11.45 -73.27 17.03
N GLN A 379 -10.22 -73.17 17.54
CA GLN A 379 -9.80 -73.88 18.75
C GLN A 379 -10.46 -73.33 20.03
N TYR A 380 -10.89 -72.06 20.03
CA TYR A 380 -11.47 -71.38 21.19
C TYR A 380 -12.98 -71.10 21.05
N VAL A 381 -13.51 -70.95 19.83
CA VAL A 381 -14.95 -70.80 19.57
C VAL A 381 -15.33 -71.48 18.25
N PRO A 382 -15.82 -72.74 18.26
CA PRO A 382 -16.12 -73.46 17.03
C PRO A 382 -17.28 -72.80 16.27
N GLY A 383 -17.05 -72.46 14.99
CA GLY A 383 -18.07 -71.94 14.07
C GLY A 383 -18.11 -70.41 13.90
N LEU A 384 -17.29 -69.66 14.65
CA LEU A 384 -17.16 -68.20 14.45
C LEU A 384 -16.37 -67.87 13.18
N SER A 385 -15.36 -68.70 12.84
CA SER A 385 -14.52 -68.54 11.65
C SER A 385 -15.34 -68.59 10.35
N GLN A 386 -16.34 -69.50 10.27
CA GLN A 386 -17.23 -69.63 9.12
C GLN A 386 -18.09 -68.37 8.92
N ARG A 387 -18.70 -67.83 9.99
CA ARG A 387 -19.54 -66.62 9.90
C ARG A 387 -18.75 -65.37 9.51
N VAL A 388 -17.53 -65.22 10.02
CA VAL A 388 -16.62 -64.13 9.62
C VAL A 388 -16.16 -64.34 8.17
N GLY A 389 -15.90 -65.59 7.76
CA GLY A 389 -15.52 -65.93 6.39
C GLY A 389 -16.64 -65.68 5.37
N ASP A 390 -17.91 -65.89 5.73
CA ASP A 390 -19.07 -65.61 4.87
C ASP A 390 -19.33 -64.10 4.74
N ALA A 391 -19.26 -63.35 5.85
CA ALA A 391 -19.37 -61.89 5.82
C ALA A 391 -18.25 -61.25 4.99
N THR A 392 -17.01 -61.71 5.14
CA THR A 392 -15.87 -61.20 4.38
C THR A 392 -15.99 -61.50 2.88
N ARG A 393 -16.49 -62.70 2.51
CA ARG A 393 -16.76 -63.06 1.11
C ARG A 393 -17.89 -62.22 0.50
N ALA A 394 -18.93 -61.90 1.26
CA ALA A 394 -20.01 -61.03 0.81
C ALA A 394 -19.54 -59.57 0.57
N THR A 395 -18.72 -59.02 1.47
CA THR A 395 -18.15 -57.68 1.31
C THR A 395 -17.17 -57.62 0.14
N TRP A 396 -16.33 -58.64 -0.05
CA TRP A 396 -15.42 -58.75 -1.20
C TRP A 396 -16.17 -58.93 -2.54
N GLY A 397 -17.25 -59.71 -2.54
CA GLY A 397 -18.14 -59.86 -3.70
C GLY A 397 -18.81 -58.54 -4.12
N THR A 398 -19.13 -57.69 -3.14
CA THR A 398 -19.74 -56.36 -3.39
C THR A 398 -18.70 -55.37 -3.93
N ILE A 399 -17.51 -55.32 -3.33
CA ILE A 399 -16.42 -54.43 -3.75
C ILE A 399 -15.90 -54.79 -5.14
N SER A 400 -15.76 -56.09 -5.44
CA SER A 400 -15.34 -56.55 -6.76
C SER A 400 -16.37 -56.23 -7.85
N ARG A 401 -17.68 -56.41 -7.58
CA ARG A 401 -18.74 -56.00 -8.51
C ARG A 401 -18.71 -54.49 -8.81
N LEU A 402 -18.66 -53.65 -7.76
CA LEU A 402 -18.58 -52.20 -7.94
C LEU A 402 -17.35 -51.80 -8.76
N SER A 403 -16.20 -52.43 -8.50
CA SER A 403 -14.96 -52.12 -9.23
C SER A 403 -15.05 -52.48 -10.71
N VAL A 404 -15.68 -53.61 -11.04
CA VAL A 404 -15.91 -54.05 -12.42
C VAL A 404 -16.92 -53.15 -13.14
N ASP A 405 -18.01 -52.75 -12.46
CA ASP A 405 -19.03 -51.86 -13.02
C ASP A 405 -18.45 -50.46 -13.32
N TYR A 406 -17.63 -49.91 -12.41
CA TYR A 406 -16.94 -48.63 -12.63
C TYR A 406 -15.91 -48.71 -13.76
N TYR A 407 -15.22 -49.84 -13.91
CA TYR A 407 -14.29 -50.06 -15.03
C TYR A 407 -15.02 -50.09 -16.37
N HIS A 408 -16.15 -50.80 -16.46
CA HIS A 408 -16.97 -50.84 -17.67
C HIS A 408 -17.58 -49.47 -18.02
N PHE A 409 -18.08 -48.74 -17.03
CA PHE A 409 -18.55 -47.36 -17.22
C PHE A 409 -17.45 -46.44 -17.75
N GLY A 410 -16.24 -46.55 -17.20
CA GLY A 410 -15.07 -45.81 -17.68
C GLY A 410 -14.73 -46.14 -19.13
N CYS A 411 -14.65 -47.41 -19.49
CA CYS A 411 -14.40 -47.84 -20.87
C CYS A 411 -15.47 -47.35 -21.85
N GLU A 412 -16.75 -47.38 -21.47
CA GLU A 412 -17.84 -46.90 -22.31
C GLU A 412 -17.82 -45.37 -22.48
N PHE A 413 -17.50 -44.62 -21.42
CA PHE A 413 -17.32 -43.18 -21.46
C PHE A 413 -16.20 -42.76 -22.43
N PHE A 414 -15.03 -43.40 -22.36
CA PHE A 414 -13.94 -43.10 -23.28
C PHE A 414 -14.28 -43.44 -24.72
N ARG A 415 -14.92 -44.60 -24.95
CA ARG A 415 -15.33 -45.05 -26.29
C ARG A 415 -16.35 -44.11 -26.94
N THR A 416 -17.35 -43.64 -26.19
CA THR A 416 -18.50 -42.90 -26.75
C THR A 416 -18.33 -41.39 -26.72
N LYS A 417 -17.69 -40.82 -25.70
CA LYS A 417 -17.59 -39.36 -25.52
C LYS A 417 -16.23 -38.79 -25.94
N VAL A 418 -15.15 -39.52 -25.69
CA VAL A 418 -13.77 -39.02 -25.90
C VAL A 418 -13.23 -39.35 -27.28
N PHE A 419 -13.41 -40.59 -27.78
CA PHE A 419 -12.84 -40.95 -29.08
C PHE A 419 -13.72 -40.59 -30.29
N VAL A 420 -15.05 -40.66 -30.16
CA VAL A 420 -15.99 -40.45 -31.29
C VAL A 420 -16.99 -39.31 -31.04
N GLY A 421 -17.08 -38.80 -29.81
CA GLY A 421 -18.12 -37.86 -29.38
C GLY A 421 -17.72 -36.37 -29.44
N SER A 422 -18.39 -35.56 -28.62
CA SER A 422 -18.17 -34.10 -28.54
C SER A 422 -16.77 -33.68 -28.08
N LEU A 423 -16.03 -34.61 -27.45
CA LEU A 423 -14.63 -34.40 -27.04
C LEU A 423 -13.66 -35.11 -27.99
N SER A 424 -14.11 -35.48 -29.19
CA SER A 424 -13.20 -36.03 -30.20
C SER A 424 -12.13 -35.00 -30.58
N PRO A 425 -10.92 -35.45 -30.94
CA PRO A 425 -9.84 -34.56 -31.35
C PRO A 425 -10.24 -33.61 -32.48
N GLU A 426 -11.10 -34.07 -33.40
CA GLU A 426 -11.59 -33.28 -34.53
C GLU A 426 -12.58 -32.18 -34.09
N ASN A 427 -13.52 -32.49 -33.20
CA ASN A 427 -14.49 -31.50 -32.69
C ASN A 427 -13.81 -30.45 -31.80
N LEU A 428 -12.82 -30.86 -30.98
CA LEU A 428 -11.98 -29.95 -30.21
C LEU A 428 -11.12 -29.06 -31.12
N SER A 429 -10.53 -29.62 -32.18
CA SER A 429 -9.74 -28.85 -33.15
C SER A 429 -10.60 -27.81 -33.87
N LYS A 430 -11.83 -28.16 -34.27
CA LYS A 430 -12.75 -27.25 -34.93
C LYS A 430 -13.17 -26.10 -34.01
N ALA A 431 -13.56 -26.39 -32.76
CA ALA A 431 -13.92 -25.37 -31.78
C ALA A 431 -12.74 -24.43 -31.45
N LEU A 432 -11.52 -24.98 -31.37
CA LEU A 432 -10.31 -24.18 -31.17
C LEU A 432 -10.04 -23.24 -32.35
N ASN A 433 -10.19 -23.72 -33.59
CA ASN A 433 -10.00 -22.90 -34.79
C ASN A 433 -11.04 -21.76 -34.88
N GLU A 434 -12.31 -22.05 -34.62
CA GLU A 434 -13.37 -21.01 -34.61
C GLU A 434 -13.09 -19.93 -33.55
N THR A 435 -12.64 -20.34 -32.37
CA THR A 435 -12.27 -19.42 -31.28
C THR A 435 -11.04 -18.57 -31.64
N GLN A 436 -10.04 -19.17 -32.29
CA GLN A 436 -8.85 -18.44 -32.77
C GLN A 436 -9.20 -17.38 -33.81
N VAL A 437 -10.10 -17.68 -34.75
CA VAL A 437 -10.51 -16.71 -35.79
C VAL A 437 -11.26 -15.52 -35.18
N VAL A 438 -12.15 -15.76 -34.22
CA VAL A 438 -12.87 -14.68 -33.53
C VAL A 438 -11.91 -13.83 -32.69
N ALA A 439 -10.98 -14.46 -31.97
CA ALA A 439 -9.96 -13.76 -31.21
C ALA A 439 -9.07 -12.89 -32.10
N ALA A 440 -8.67 -13.39 -33.27
CA ALA A 440 -7.84 -12.65 -34.23
C ALA A 440 -8.57 -11.40 -34.78
N ARG A 441 -9.86 -11.50 -35.10
CA ARG A 441 -10.66 -10.35 -35.56
C ARG A 441 -10.83 -9.27 -34.48
N TYR A 442 -11.02 -9.68 -33.24
CA TYR A 442 -11.10 -8.73 -32.12
C TYR A 442 -9.76 -8.04 -31.90
N TYR A 443 -8.66 -8.81 -31.98
CA TYR A 443 -7.31 -8.30 -31.83
C TYR A 443 -6.97 -7.23 -32.89
N SER A 444 -7.30 -7.49 -34.16
CA SER A 444 -7.03 -6.52 -35.25
C SER A 444 -7.82 -5.22 -35.07
N TRP A 445 -9.11 -5.29 -34.76
CA TRP A 445 -9.94 -4.09 -34.53
C TRP A 445 -9.44 -3.26 -33.35
N PHE A 446 -9.03 -3.92 -32.28
CA PHE A 446 -8.50 -3.25 -31.09
C PHE A 446 -7.16 -2.58 -31.37
N HIS A 447 -6.27 -3.25 -32.10
CA HIS A 447 -4.96 -2.71 -32.50
C HIS A 447 -5.11 -1.44 -33.34
N ASP A 448 -6.03 -1.41 -34.32
CA ASP A 448 -6.27 -0.23 -35.15
C ASP A 448 -6.70 1.00 -34.33
N LYS A 449 -7.50 0.79 -33.27
CA LYS A 449 -7.92 1.86 -32.36
C LYS A 449 -6.77 2.34 -31.48
N VAL A 450 -5.96 1.43 -30.95
CA VAL A 450 -4.80 1.76 -30.12
C VAL A 450 -3.77 2.58 -30.89
N ASP A 451 -3.49 2.21 -32.14
CA ASP A 451 -2.52 2.92 -32.99
C ASP A 451 -2.96 4.35 -33.34
N ALA A 452 -4.27 4.58 -33.53
CA ALA A 452 -4.80 5.92 -33.73
C ALA A 452 -4.52 6.83 -32.52
N TYR A 453 -4.67 6.31 -31.30
CA TYR A 453 -4.44 7.07 -30.07
C TYR A 453 -2.95 7.20 -29.70
N ALA A 454 -2.11 6.23 -30.08
CA ALA A 454 -0.66 6.31 -29.88
C ALA A 454 0.00 7.44 -30.69
N LYS A 455 -0.61 7.81 -31.83
CA LYS A 455 -0.11 8.86 -32.74
C LYS A 455 -0.50 10.28 -32.32
N ILE A 456 -1.40 10.43 -31.35
CA ILE A 456 -1.80 11.74 -30.80
C ILE A 456 -0.71 12.17 -29.80
N LYS A 457 -0.13 13.36 -30.03
CA LYS A 457 1.12 13.83 -29.41
C LYS A 457 0.94 14.40 -28.01
#